data_AF-A0A8T4SPZ6-F1
#
_entry.id   AF-A0A8T4SPZ6-F1
#
_cell.length_a   1.000
_cell.length_b   1.000
_cell.length_c   1.000
_cell.angle_alpha   90.00
_cell.angle_beta   90.00
_cell.angle_gamma   90.00
#
_symmetry.space_group_name_H-M   'P 1'
#
loop_
_entity.id
_entity.type
_entity.pdbx_description
1 polymer ?
#
loop_
_entity_poly.entity_id
_entity_poly.type
_entity_poly.pdbx_seq_one_letter_code
_entity_poly.pdbx_strand_id
1 'polypeptide(L)'
;MIIDPIDKKRNASSAVSNENYERFKKLCKDYLRNPSEEYFKIKKFDIKEVNADVVFVKHFDNEKRDGGKIMKVYNQVKFLLEKNEFEIEKSDFEVLDKGYLWFKFKDLKLSDKVKHYGPFSDDKENLLKFKEKWGNVKTEGKRSYVVIDRKFKDVKSISKFIEKEFKLTKLN
;
A
#
# COMPACT_ATOMS: atom_id res chain seq x y z
N MET A 1 19.84 -15.55 -10.96
CA MET A 1 19.67 -15.14 -12.36
C MET A 1 19.68 -16.38 -13.22
N ILE A 2 18.73 -16.53 -14.14
CA ILE A 2 18.72 -17.62 -15.11
C ILE A 2 19.13 -17.02 -16.45
N ILE A 3 20.27 -17.44 -16.98
CA ILE A 3 20.76 -16.97 -18.29
C ILE A 3 19.96 -17.70 -19.38
N ASP A 4 19.39 -16.95 -20.31
CA ASP A 4 18.72 -17.51 -21.49
C ASP A 4 19.75 -18.22 -22.39
N PRO A 5 19.51 -19.48 -22.80
CA PRO A 5 20.47 -20.24 -23.60
C PRO A 5 20.64 -19.71 -25.04
N ILE A 6 19.68 -18.94 -25.55
CA ILE A 6 19.71 -18.33 -26.89
C ILE A 6 20.35 -16.95 -26.83
N ASP A 7 20.00 -16.14 -25.83
CA ASP A 7 20.55 -14.79 -25.63
C ASP A 7 21.23 -14.66 -24.26
N LYS A 8 22.57 -14.76 -24.25
CA LYS A 8 23.39 -14.67 -23.03
C LYS A 8 23.24 -13.36 -22.25
N LYS A 9 22.70 -12.29 -22.87
CA LYS A 9 22.44 -11.01 -22.18
C LYS A 9 21.09 -10.98 -21.46
N ARG A 10 20.20 -11.95 -21.72
CA ARG A 10 18.85 -11.97 -21.17
C ARG A 10 18.79 -12.80 -19.89
N ASN A 11 18.19 -12.22 -18.86
CA ASN A 11 17.77 -12.94 -17.66
C ASN A 11 16.36 -13.51 -17.86
N ALA A 12 16.24 -14.82 -18.05
CA ALA A 12 14.98 -15.53 -18.24
C ALA A 12 14.07 -15.48 -17.00
N SER A 13 14.62 -15.20 -15.81
CA SER A 13 13.86 -15.08 -14.57
C SER A 13 13.58 -13.62 -14.15
N SER A 14 13.72 -12.65 -15.06
CA SER A 14 13.60 -11.22 -14.73
C SER A 14 12.21 -10.81 -14.25
N ALA A 15 11.17 -11.54 -14.66
CA ALA A 15 9.78 -11.29 -14.25
C ALA A 15 9.43 -11.91 -12.89
N VAL A 16 10.30 -12.74 -12.30
CA VAL A 16 10.04 -13.40 -11.01
C VAL A 16 10.50 -12.47 -9.89
N SER A 17 9.57 -12.07 -9.01
CA SER A 17 9.90 -11.29 -7.82
C SER A 17 10.66 -12.14 -6.79
N ASN A 18 11.45 -11.48 -5.94
CA ASN A 18 12.14 -12.15 -4.83
C ASN A 18 11.17 -12.85 -3.88
N GLU A 19 10.01 -12.24 -3.62
CA GLU A 19 8.95 -12.82 -2.78
C GLU A 19 8.41 -14.12 -3.37
N ASN A 20 8.08 -14.14 -4.67
CA ASN A 20 7.62 -15.35 -5.35
C ASN A 20 8.70 -16.43 -5.38
N TYR A 21 9.96 -16.04 -5.53
CA TYR A 21 11.09 -16.96 -5.49
C TYR A 21 11.25 -17.62 -4.12
N GLU A 22 11.21 -16.84 -3.03
CA GLU A 22 11.32 -17.40 -1.68
C GLU A 22 10.08 -18.24 -1.31
N ARG A 23 8.88 -17.80 -1.73
CA ARG A 23 7.65 -18.60 -1.59
C ARG A 23 7.76 -19.94 -2.32
N PHE A 24 8.26 -19.94 -3.55
CA PHE A 24 8.48 -21.16 -4.33
C PHE A 24 9.48 -22.09 -3.64
N LYS A 25 10.63 -21.58 -3.19
CA LYS A 25 11.62 -22.36 -2.44
C LYS A 25 11.02 -23.00 -1.18
N LYS A 26 10.20 -22.25 -0.44
CA LYS A 26 9.50 -22.76 0.74
C LYS A 26 8.57 -23.91 0.36
N LEU A 27 7.73 -23.72 -0.66
CA LEU A 27 6.81 -24.75 -1.14
C LEU A 27 7.54 -26.01 -1.62
N CYS A 28 8.67 -25.88 -2.31
CA CYS A 28 9.50 -27.03 -2.69
C CYS A 28 10.00 -27.81 -1.47
N LYS A 29 10.49 -27.12 -0.43
CA LYS A 29 10.94 -27.76 0.81
C LYS A 29 9.80 -28.48 1.53
N ASP A 30 8.63 -27.84 1.60
CA ASP A 30 7.46 -28.40 2.29
C ASP A 30 6.90 -29.60 1.51
N TYR A 31 6.88 -29.55 0.18
CA TYR A 31 6.52 -30.69 -0.66
C TYR A 31 7.49 -31.87 -0.51
N LEU A 32 8.81 -31.61 -0.48
CA LEU A 32 9.80 -32.67 -0.29
C LEU A 32 9.69 -33.34 1.10
N ARG A 33 9.22 -32.62 2.12
CA ARG A 33 8.97 -33.16 3.46
C ARG A 33 7.68 -33.99 3.53
N ASN A 34 6.62 -33.54 2.87
CA ASN A 34 5.33 -34.22 2.85
C ASN A 34 4.64 -34.05 1.49
N PRO A 35 4.94 -34.91 0.51
CA PRO A 35 4.36 -34.84 -0.82
C PRO A 35 2.84 -35.01 -0.78
N SER A 36 2.11 -34.20 -1.54
CA SER A 36 0.65 -34.26 -1.61
C SER A 36 0.12 -33.69 -2.91
N GLU A 37 -0.98 -34.26 -3.42
CA GLU A 37 -1.71 -33.75 -4.58
C GLU A 37 -2.28 -32.33 -4.35
N GLU A 38 -2.47 -31.94 -3.09
CA GLU A 38 -2.98 -30.60 -2.72
C GLU A 38 -2.09 -29.46 -3.24
N TYR A 39 -0.77 -29.68 -3.40
CA TYR A 39 0.14 -28.69 -3.97
C TYR A 39 -0.13 -28.39 -5.45
N PHE A 40 -0.85 -29.28 -6.14
CA PHE A 40 -1.20 -29.16 -7.55
C PHE A 40 -2.66 -28.71 -7.74
N LYS A 41 -3.43 -28.54 -6.67
CA LYS A 41 -4.80 -28.01 -6.73
C LYS A 41 -4.78 -26.49 -6.73
N ILE A 42 -5.52 -25.89 -7.65
CA ILE A 42 -5.71 -24.43 -7.70
C ILE A 42 -6.51 -24.02 -6.47
N LYS A 43 -5.85 -23.30 -5.55
CA LYS A 43 -6.54 -22.64 -4.44
C LYS A 43 -7.30 -21.44 -5.01
N LYS A 44 -8.62 -21.46 -4.90
CA LYS A 44 -9.45 -20.31 -5.26
C LYS A 44 -9.25 -19.23 -4.20
N PHE A 45 -8.89 -18.03 -4.63
CA PHE A 45 -8.94 -16.87 -3.74
C PHE A 45 -10.40 -16.42 -3.62
N ASP A 46 -10.92 -16.37 -2.40
CA ASP A 46 -12.19 -15.74 -2.09
C ASP A 46 -11.94 -14.47 -1.27
N ILE A 47 -12.30 -13.32 -1.84
CA ILE A 47 -12.17 -12.02 -1.17
C ILE A 47 -12.96 -11.97 0.14
N LYS A 48 -14.02 -12.78 0.28
CA LYS A 48 -14.82 -12.88 1.51
C LYS A 48 -14.08 -13.56 2.66
N GLU A 49 -13.08 -14.37 2.36
CA GLU A 49 -12.24 -15.03 3.37
C GLU A 49 -11.11 -14.12 3.86
N VAL A 50 -10.88 -12.97 3.21
CA VAL A 50 -9.86 -12.01 3.61
C VAL A 50 -10.34 -11.23 4.82
N ASN A 51 -9.62 -11.37 5.94
CA ASN A 51 -9.78 -10.53 7.12
C ASN A 51 -9.16 -9.14 6.87
N ALA A 52 -9.95 -8.24 6.28
CA ALA A 52 -9.57 -6.86 5.98
C ALA A 52 -10.61 -5.86 6.52
N ASP A 53 -10.16 -4.66 6.88
CA ASP A 53 -11.04 -3.56 7.33
C ASP A 53 -11.63 -2.78 6.15
N VAL A 54 -10.89 -2.75 5.03
CA VAL A 54 -11.30 -2.09 3.79
C VAL A 54 -10.90 -2.93 2.60
N VAL A 55 -11.85 -3.09 1.67
CA VAL A 55 -11.62 -3.66 0.36
C VAL A 55 -12.07 -2.66 -0.70
N PHE A 56 -11.18 -2.29 -1.60
CA PHE A 56 -11.48 -1.49 -2.80
C PHE A 56 -11.54 -2.39 -4.03
N VAL A 57 -12.44 -2.06 -4.92
CA VAL A 57 -12.68 -2.76 -6.19
C VAL A 57 -12.42 -1.80 -7.34
N LYS A 58 -11.52 -2.20 -8.23
CA LYS A 58 -11.26 -1.55 -9.51
C LYS A 58 -11.93 -2.35 -10.63
N HIS A 59 -12.84 -1.71 -11.33
CA HIS A 59 -13.43 -2.25 -12.55
C HIS A 59 -12.49 -2.01 -13.73
N PHE A 60 -12.37 -3.00 -14.61
CA PHE A 60 -11.62 -2.88 -15.86
C PHE A 60 -12.55 -2.43 -16.98
N ASP A 61 -12.13 -1.42 -17.74
CA ASP A 61 -12.90 -0.94 -18.90
C ASP A 61 -12.82 -1.89 -20.10
N ASN A 62 -11.83 -2.80 -20.12
CA ASN A 62 -11.56 -3.74 -21.22
C ASN A 62 -11.29 -5.17 -20.67
N GLU A 63 -11.44 -6.18 -21.52
CA GLU A 63 -11.22 -7.60 -21.18
C GLU A 63 -9.80 -7.91 -20.65
N LYS A 64 -8.80 -7.09 -21.00
CA LYS A 64 -7.42 -7.27 -20.55
C LYS A 64 -7.25 -6.81 -19.10
N ARG A 65 -7.22 -7.80 -18.21
CA ARG A 65 -6.82 -7.69 -16.81
C ARG A 65 -5.32 -7.38 -16.73
N ASP A 66 -5.00 -6.12 -16.47
CA ASP A 66 -3.61 -5.63 -16.38
C ASP A 66 -3.17 -5.56 -14.92
N GLY A 67 -2.46 -6.59 -14.47
CA GLY A 67 -1.95 -6.66 -13.10
C GLY A 67 -0.96 -5.54 -12.75
N GLY A 68 -0.21 -5.03 -13.74
CA GLY A 68 0.70 -3.91 -13.53
C GLY A 68 -0.04 -2.61 -13.18
N LYS A 69 -1.19 -2.36 -13.82
CA LYS A 69 -2.05 -1.22 -13.49
C LYS A 69 -2.65 -1.33 -12.10
N ILE A 70 -3.13 -2.51 -11.71
CA ILE A 70 -3.66 -2.74 -10.36
C ILE A 70 -2.57 -2.57 -9.31
N MET A 71 -1.40 -3.15 -9.52
CA MET A 71 -0.24 -2.99 -8.64
C MET A 71 0.15 -1.51 -8.48
N LYS A 72 0.11 -0.73 -9.56
CA LYS A 72 0.39 0.71 -9.51
C LYS A 72 -0.63 1.45 -8.65
N VAL A 73 -1.93 1.19 -8.82
CA VAL A 73 -2.99 1.80 -8.00
C VAL A 73 -2.84 1.38 -6.54
N TYR A 74 -2.56 0.10 -6.28
CA TYR A 74 -2.30 -0.42 -4.94
C TYR A 74 -1.16 0.33 -4.24
N ASN A 75 -0.02 0.48 -4.91
CA ASN A 75 1.13 1.20 -4.35
C ASN A 75 0.81 2.67 -4.07
N GLN A 76 0.02 3.33 -4.94
CA GLN A 76 -0.41 4.71 -4.75
C GLN A 76 -1.36 4.86 -3.56
N VAL A 77 -2.34 3.95 -3.42
CA VAL A 77 -3.28 3.93 -2.30
C VAL A 77 -2.54 3.65 -1.00
N LYS A 78 -1.67 2.64 -0.98
CA LYS A 78 -0.82 2.30 0.17
C LYS A 78 0.02 3.50 0.62
N PHE A 79 0.72 4.13 -0.31
CA PHE A 79 1.50 5.34 -0.04
C PHE A 79 0.65 6.47 0.53
N LEU A 80 -0.57 6.69 0.00
CA LEU A 80 -1.48 7.71 0.51
C LEU A 80 -1.92 7.41 1.96
N LEU A 81 -2.26 6.17 2.27
CA LEU A 81 -2.65 5.74 3.61
C LEU A 81 -1.49 5.97 4.60
N GLU A 82 -0.29 5.48 4.29
CA GLU A 82 0.91 5.63 5.12
C GLU A 82 1.32 7.10 5.29
N LYS A 83 1.22 7.90 4.23
CA LYS A 83 1.50 9.34 4.28
C LYS A 83 0.55 10.10 5.22
N ASN A 84 -0.66 9.59 5.43
CA ASN A 84 -1.63 10.15 6.38
C ASN A 84 -1.56 9.46 7.75
N GLU A 85 -0.46 8.75 8.04
CA GLU A 85 -0.17 8.04 9.30
C GLU A 85 -1.15 6.90 9.64
N PHE A 86 -1.86 6.35 8.65
CA PHE A 86 -2.60 5.11 8.84
C PHE A 86 -1.63 3.93 8.79
N GLU A 87 -1.47 3.25 9.93
CA GLU A 87 -0.58 2.11 10.02
C GLU A 87 -1.26 0.83 9.50
N ILE A 88 -0.70 0.27 8.43
CA ILE A 88 -1.20 -0.94 7.78
C ILE A 88 -0.57 -2.16 8.45
N GLU A 89 -1.40 -3.01 9.05
CA GLU A 89 -0.97 -4.30 9.60
C GLU A 89 -0.68 -5.29 8.46
N LYS A 90 -1.61 -5.38 7.50
CA LYS A 90 -1.50 -6.26 6.31
C LYS A 90 -2.23 -5.64 5.14
N SER A 91 -1.71 -5.86 3.94
CA SER A 91 -2.38 -5.45 2.71
C SER A 91 -1.86 -6.26 1.53
N ASP A 92 -2.71 -6.46 0.53
CA ASP A 92 -2.33 -7.01 -0.76
C ASP A 92 -3.33 -6.60 -1.84
N PHE A 93 -3.08 -7.03 -3.07
CA PHE A 93 -4.00 -6.90 -4.19
C PHE A 93 -4.14 -8.20 -4.96
N GLU A 94 -5.32 -8.41 -5.55
CA GLU A 94 -5.60 -9.58 -6.36
C GLU A 94 -6.28 -9.16 -7.67
N VAL A 95 -6.00 -9.91 -8.73
CA VAL A 95 -6.57 -9.68 -10.06
C VAL A 95 -7.36 -10.89 -10.48
N LEU A 96 -8.66 -10.85 -10.21
CA LEU A 96 -9.62 -11.87 -10.62
C LEU A 96 -10.43 -11.36 -11.81
N ASP A 97 -11.76 -11.38 -11.75
CA ASP A 97 -12.65 -10.68 -12.69
C ASP A 97 -12.48 -9.15 -12.60
N LYS A 98 -12.15 -8.66 -11.41
CA LYS A 98 -11.85 -7.26 -11.10
C LYS A 98 -10.51 -7.16 -10.35
N GLY A 99 -10.02 -5.93 -10.19
CA GLY A 99 -8.90 -5.66 -9.30
C GLY A 99 -9.41 -5.45 -7.88
N TYR A 100 -8.93 -6.26 -6.94
CA TYR A 100 -9.26 -6.14 -5.53
C TYR A 100 -8.03 -5.64 -4.77
N LEU A 101 -8.22 -4.66 -3.91
CA LEU A 101 -7.19 -4.11 -3.05
C LEU A 101 -7.70 -4.16 -1.63
N TRP A 102 -6.99 -4.80 -0.72
CA TRP A 102 -7.47 -4.94 0.65
C TRP A 102 -6.42 -4.47 1.65
N PHE A 103 -6.91 -3.86 2.72
CA PHE A 103 -6.10 -3.24 3.76
C PHE A 103 -6.67 -3.59 5.13
N LYS A 104 -5.78 -4.04 6.01
CA LYS A 104 -6.00 -4.25 7.42
C LYS A 104 -5.13 -3.26 8.19
N PHE A 105 -5.71 -2.50 9.09
CA PHE A 105 -5.03 -1.46 9.86
C PHE A 105 -4.78 -1.91 11.29
N LYS A 106 -3.74 -1.35 11.92
CA LYS A 106 -3.56 -1.51 13.37
C LYS A 106 -4.62 -0.72 14.15
N ASP A 107 -4.87 0.51 13.70
CA ASP A 107 -5.85 1.42 14.29
C ASP A 107 -6.80 1.98 13.23
N LEU A 108 -8.11 1.94 13.50
CA LEU A 108 -9.13 2.45 12.60
C LEU A 108 -9.37 3.98 12.72
N LYS A 109 -8.86 4.57 13.80
CA LYS A 109 -9.00 5.99 14.13
C LYS A 109 -7.66 6.54 14.63
N LEU A 110 -7.33 7.74 14.19
CA LEU A 110 -6.13 8.46 14.57
C LEU A 110 -6.49 9.61 15.52
N SER A 111 -5.47 10.18 16.18
CA SER A 111 -5.64 11.38 17.00
C SER A 111 -6.21 12.54 16.17
N ASP A 112 -7.00 13.44 16.76
CA ASP A 112 -7.54 14.59 15.99
C ASP A 112 -6.46 15.51 15.41
N LYS A 113 -5.30 15.54 16.06
CA LYS A 113 -4.22 16.49 15.77
C LYS A 113 -2.96 15.76 15.29
N VAL A 114 -2.23 16.41 14.39
CA VAL A 114 -0.91 15.96 13.89
C VAL A 114 0.10 17.09 13.97
N LYS A 115 1.38 16.74 14.17
CA LYS A 115 2.49 17.70 14.10
C LYS A 115 2.86 17.91 12.63
N HIS A 116 2.61 19.12 12.12
CA HIS A 116 3.11 19.54 10.82
C HIS A 116 4.49 20.17 11.01
N TYR A 117 5.54 19.42 10.66
CA TYR A 117 6.92 19.90 10.77
C TYR A 117 7.23 20.92 9.67
N GLY A 118 7.87 22.00 10.10
CA GLY A 118 8.36 23.09 9.27
C GLY A 118 9.88 23.06 9.11
N PRO A 119 10.48 24.19 8.72
CA PRO A 119 11.92 24.32 8.52
C PRO A 119 12.72 24.17 9.83
N PHE A 120 14.04 24.03 9.69
CA PHE A 120 14.95 24.02 10.83
C PHE A 120 14.92 25.38 11.56
N SER A 121 15.16 25.37 12.88
CA SER A 121 15.16 26.57 13.73
C SER A 121 16.11 27.66 13.26
N ASP A 122 17.19 27.26 12.60
CA ASP A 122 18.31 28.13 12.22
C ASP A 122 18.05 28.80 10.86
N ASP A 123 17.08 28.29 10.08
CA ASP A 123 16.65 28.83 8.81
C ASP A 123 15.61 29.95 9.02
N LYS A 124 16.12 31.12 9.38
CA LYS A 124 15.31 32.29 9.77
C LYS A 124 14.30 32.71 8.70
N GLU A 125 14.70 32.68 7.42
CA GLU A 125 13.84 33.17 6.33
C GLU A 125 12.62 32.26 6.12
N ASN A 126 12.84 30.94 6.05
CA ASN A 126 11.74 30.00 5.90
C ASN A 126 10.91 29.88 7.19
N LEU A 127 11.53 30.07 8.36
CA LEU A 127 10.81 30.09 9.63
C LEU A 127 9.85 31.28 9.72
N LEU A 128 10.21 32.45 9.20
CA LEU A 128 9.33 33.61 9.14
C LEU A 128 8.09 33.32 8.27
N LYS A 129 8.29 32.83 7.05
CA LYS A 129 7.19 32.43 6.14
C LYS A 129 6.28 31.36 6.77
N PHE A 130 6.88 30.41 7.50
CA PHE A 130 6.14 29.35 8.19
C PHE A 130 5.31 29.92 9.36
N LYS A 131 5.86 30.86 10.14
CA LYS A 131 5.14 31.56 11.21
C LYS A 131 4.02 32.43 10.69
N GLU A 132 4.23 33.16 9.59
CA GLU A 132 3.18 33.97 8.96
C GLU A 132 1.99 33.13 8.51
N LYS A 133 2.24 31.94 7.94
CA LYS A 133 1.20 31.05 7.44
C LYS A 133 0.44 30.32 8.55
N TRP A 134 1.12 29.88 9.61
CA TRP A 134 0.55 28.95 10.59
C TRP A 134 0.43 29.50 12.02
N GLY A 135 1.02 30.66 12.31
CA GLY A 135 0.95 31.33 13.61
C GLY A 135 1.74 30.62 14.70
N ASN A 136 1.06 29.80 15.53
CA ASN A 136 1.58 29.23 16.78
C ASN A 136 2.60 28.09 16.55
N VAL A 137 3.81 28.46 16.11
CA VAL A 137 4.95 27.57 15.85
C VAL A 137 5.66 27.21 17.14
N LYS A 138 5.85 25.90 17.36
CA LYS A 138 6.64 25.30 18.44
C LYS A 138 7.94 24.71 17.87
N THR A 139 8.88 24.36 18.73
CA THR A 139 10.16 23.74 18.34
C THR A 139 10.35 22.41 19.06
N GLU A 140 10.83 21.41 18.33
CA GLU A 140 11.18 20.09 18.85
C GLU A 140 12.58 19.74 18.32
N GLY A 141 13.57 19.75 19.20
CA GLY A 141 14.98 19.71 18.82
C GLY A 141 15.34 20.87 17.89
N LYS A 142 15.84 20.56 16.68
CA LYS A 142 16.24 21.56 15.67
C LYS A 142 15.13 21.90 14.66
N ARG A 143 13.93 21.31 14.77
CA ARG A 143 12.84 21.53 13.81
C ARG A 143 11.69 22.31 14.43
N SER A 144 11.13 23.21 13.65
CA SER A 144 9.87 23.86 13.98
C SER A 144 8.68 22.98 13.62
N TYR A 145 7.54 23.15 14.30
CA TYR A 145 6.30 22.46 13.98
C TYR A 145 5.08 23.24 14.43
N VAL A 146 3.93 22.96 13.83
CA VAL A 146 2.61 23.38 14.32
C VAL A 146 1.72 22.18 14.56
N VAL A 147 0.74 22.33 15.43
CA VAL A 147 -0.27 21.30 15.67
C VAL A 147 -1.51 21.68 14.87
N ILE A 148 -1.84 20.87 13.88
CA ILE A 148 -2.99 21.08 13.01
C ILE A 148 -3.99 19.94 13.14
N ASP A 149 -5.25 20.21 12.83
CA ASP A 149 -6.26 19.16 12.72
C ASP A 149 -5.97 18.27 11.52
N ARG A 150 -6.10 16.96 11.70
CA ARG A 150 -5.92 16.00 10.62
C ARG A 150 -7.00 16.18 9.56
N LYS A 151 -6.59 16.09 8.30
CA LYS A 151 -7.51 16.04 7.16
C LYS A 151 -8.40 14.78 7.21
N PHE A 152 -7.83 13.66 7.65
CA PHE A 152 -8.52 12.38 7.79
C PHE A 152 -8.27 11.84 9.20
N LYS A 153 -9.36 11.60 9.94
CA LYS A 153 -9.31 11.16 11.34
C LYS A 153 -9.59 9.67 11.49
N ASP A 154 -10.23 9.08 10.49
CA ASP A 154 -10.64 7.69 10.50
C ASP A 154 -10.52 7.06 9.11
N VAL A 155 -10.45 5.74 9.08
CA VAL A 155 -10.33 4.96 7.85
C VAL A 155 -11.49 5.21 6.89
N LYS A 156 -12.70 5.51 7.38
CA LYS A 156 -13.86 5.78 6.52
C LYS A 156 -13.67 7.08 5.72
N SER A 157 -13.17 8.13 6.36
CA SER A 157 -12.95 9.45 5.77
C SER A 157 -11.91 9.39 4.64
N ILE A 158 -10.79 8.72 4.85
CA ILE A 158 -9.76 8.56 3.82
C ILE A 158 -10.20 7.58 2.72
N SER A 159 -10.96 6.53 3.07
CA SER A 159 -11.49 5.58 2.08
C SER A 159 -12.39 6.29 1.05
N LYS A 160 -13.30 7.16 1.51
CA LYS A 160 -14.18 7.92 0.63
C LYS A 160 -13.39 8.84 -0.31
N PHE A 161 -12.29 9.42 0.17
CA PHE A 161 -11.39 10.21 -0.66
C PHE A 161 -10.70 9.34 -1.72
N ILE A 162 -10.17 8.17 -1.33
CA ILE A 162 -9.51 7.21 -2.23
C ILE A 162 -10.48 6.72 -3.33
N GLU A 163 -11.72 6.39 -2.98
CA GLU A 163 -12.75 5.96 -3.94
C GLU A 163 -12.93 6.98 -5.07
N LYS A 164 -13.04 8.26 -4.71
CA LYS A 164 -13.21 9.35 -5.66
C LYS A 164 -11.96 9.60 -6.49
N GLU A 165 -10.79 9.65 -5.85
CA GLU A 165 -9.51 9.98 -6.50
C GLU A 165 -9.11 8.91 -7.54
N PHE A 166 -9.24 7.63 -7.18
CA PHE A 166 -8.78 6.51 -8.01
C PHE A 166 -9.88 5.84 -8.82
N LYS A 167 -11.13 6.34 -8.73
CA LYS A 167 -12.33 5.73 -9.31
C LYS A 167 -12.43 4.26 -8.91
N LEU A 168 -12.47 4.03 -7.60
CA LEU A 168 -12.61 2.73 -6.96
C LEU A 168 -13.98 2.64 -6.29
N THR A 169 -14.48 1.43 -6.10
CA THR A 169 -15.70 1.16 -5.33
C THR A 169 -15.32 0.42 -4.06
N LYS A 170 -15.77 0.87 -2.89
CA LYS A 170 -15.58 0.09 -1.66
C LYS A 170 -16.54 -1.10 -1.61
N LEU A 171 -16.01 -2.28 -1.29
CA LEU A 171 -16.83 -3.45 -0.95
C LEU A 171 -17.29 -3.28 0.50
N ASN A 172 -18.61 -3.34 0.73
CA ASN A 172 -19.22 -3.25 2.05
C ASN A 172 -19.11 -4.56 2.81
#